data_AF-A0A565CWV4-F1
#
_entry.id   AF-A0A565CWV4-F1
#
_cell.length_a   1.000
_cell.length_b   1.000
_cell.length_c   1.000
_cell.angle_alpha   90.00
_cell.angle_beta   90.00
_cell.angle_gamma   90.00
#
_symmetry.space_group_name_H-M   'P 1'
#
loop_
_entity.id
_entity.type
_entity.pdbx_description
1 polymer ?
#
loop_
_entity_poly.entity_id
_entity_poly.type
_entity_poly.pdbx_seq_one_letter_code
_entity_poly.pdbx_strand_id
1 'polypeptide(L)'
;MSSLTSVELNFLVFRYLQESGFTHAAFTLGYEAGINKSSIDGNMVPPGALIKFVQKGLQYMEMEANLSNCMFWSGCKGIAGDAEGKKEEREGLGEGKREI
;
A
#
# COMPACT_ATOMS: atom_id res chain seq x y z
N MET A 1 -0.33 -21.82 -0.62
CA MET A 1 -0.48 -20.47 -1.20
C MET A 1 -0.30 -20.62 -2.70
N SER A 2 -1.32 -20.29 -3.49
CA SER A 2 -1.23 -20.31 -4.95
C SER A 2 -0.37 -19.11 -5.39
N SER A 3 0.81 -19.39 -5.95
CA SER A 3 1.71 -18.36 -6.48
C SER A 3 1.19 -17.90 -7.84
N LEU A 4 1.11 -16.58 -8.03
CA LEU A 4 0.80 -15.99 -9.34
C LEU A 4 1.94 -16.27 -10.31
N THR A 5 1.63 -16.89 -11.44
CA THR A 5 2.60 -17.15 -12.51
C THR A 5 2.73 -15.94 -13.45
N SER A 6 3.86 -15.87 -14.17
CA SER A 6 4.07 -14.83 -15.18
C SER A 6 3.01 -14.84 -16.27
N VAL A 7 2.51 -16.02 -16.65
CA VAL A 7 1.46 -16.17 -17.68
C VAL A 7 0.15 -15.55 -17.22
N GLU A 8 -0.25 -15.80 -15.97
CA GLU A 8 -1.47 -15.22 -15.38
C GLU A 8 -1.35 -13.70 -15.21
N LEU A 9 -0.19 -13.22 -14.75
CA LEU A 9 0.06 -11.78 -14.62
C LEU A 9 0.00 -11.09 -15.99
N ASN A 10 0.69 -11.65 -16.99
CA ASN A 10 0.69 -11.11 -18.35
C ASN A 10 -0.73 -11.05 -18.93
N PHE A 11 -1.57 -12.05 -18.64
CA PHE A 11 -2.97 -12.05 -19.04
C PHE A 11 -3.78 -10.91 -18.39
N LEU A 12 -3.59 -10.68 -17.09
CA LEU A 12 -4.24 -9.59 -16.38
C LEU A 12 -3.82 -8.22 -16.92
N VAL A 13 -2.54 -8.04 -17.27
CA VAL A 13 -2.03 -6.81 -17.89
C VAL A 13 -2.60 -6.62 -19.28
N PHE A 14 -2.60 -7.66 -20.12
CA PHE A 14 -3.20 -7.62 -21.45
C PHE A 14 -4.67 -7.19 -21.39
N ARG A 15 -5.45 -7.78 -20.48
CA ARG A 15 -6.86 -7.43 -20.26
C ARG A 15 -7.04 -5.99 -19.79
N TYR A 16 -6.20 -5.51 -18.87
CA TYR A 16 -6.23 -4.12 -18.44
C TYR A 16 -5.94 -3.14 -19.58
N LEU A 17 -4.95 -3.44 -20.43
CA LEU A 17 -4.63 -2.59 -21.59
C LEU A 17 -5.81 -2.53 -22.56
N GLN A 18 -6.47 -3.67 -22.78
CA GLN A 18 -7.64 -3.75 -23.66
C GLN A 18 -8.83 -2.98 -23.09
N GLU A 19 -9.11 -3.11 -21.79
CA GLU A 19 -10.18 -2.42 -21.07
C GLU A 19 -9.94 -0.90 -20.95
N SER A 20 -8.68 -0.47 -20.90
CA SER A 20 -8.28 0.95 -20.84
C SER A 20 -8.20 1.62 -22.22
N GLY A 21 -8.35 0.87 -23.32
CA GLY A 21 -8.27 1.40 -24.68
C GLY A 21 -6.86 1.50 -25.28
N PHE A 22 -5.84 0.91 -24.64
CA PHE A 22 -4.47 0.86 -25.16
C PHE A 22 -4.30 -0.25 -26.21
N THR A 23 -4.99 -0.11 -27.34
CA THR A 23 -5.08 -1.13 -28.40
C THR A 23 -3.72 -1.56 -28.94
N HIS A 24 -2.83 -0.62 -29.24
CA HIS A 24 -1.49 -0.94 -29.76
C HIS A 24 -0.61 -1.65 -28.73
N ALA A 25 -0.65 -1.22 -27.47
CA ALA A 25 0.12 -1.86 -26.40
C ALA A 25 -0.41 -3.27 -26.10
N ALA A 26 -1.74 -3.44 -26.07
CA ALA A 26 -2.38 -4.75 -25.92
C ALA A 26 -2.00 -5.69 -27.06
N PHE A 27 -1.95 -5.20 -28.31
CA PHE A 27 -1.55 -6.00 -29.45
C PHE A 27 -0.09 -6.49 -29.35
N THR A 28 0.85 -5.57 -29.08
CA THR A 28 2.28 -5.90 -28.96
C THR A 28 2.50 -6.89 -27.81
N LEU A 29 1.94 -6.61 -26.63
CA LEU A 29 2.06 -7.50 -25.47
C LEU A 29 1.41 -8.86 -25.73
N GLY A 30 0.23 -8.89 -26.36
CA GLY A 30 -0.48 -10.11 -26.72
C GLY A 30 0.35 -11.06 -27.58
N TYR A 31 1.14 -10.48 -28.50
CA TYR A 31 2.05 -11.22 -29.37
C TYR A 31 3.34 -11.64 -28.64
N GLU A 32 4.01 -10.71 -27.97
CA GLU A 32 5.28 -10.96 -27.26
C GLU A 32 5.11 -11.95 -26.10
N ALA A 33 4.05 -11.80 -25.31
CA ALA A 33 3.75 -12.69 -24.18
C ALA A 33 3.09 -14.01 -24.61
N GLY A 34 2.80 -14.20 -25.91
CA GLY A 34 2.20 -15.43 -26.41
C GLY A 34 0.83 -15.74 -25.80
N ILE A 35 0.04 -14.72 -25.47
CA ILE A 35 -1.23 -14.85 -24.74
C ILE A 35 -2.21 -15.76 -25.48
N ASN A 36 -2.23 -15.70 -26.81
CA ASN A 36 -3.06 -16.56 -27.66
C ASN A 36 -2.68 -18.06 -27.60
N LYS A 37 -1.49 -18.39 -27.11
CA LYS A 37 -1.02 -19.77 -26.91
C LYS A 37 -1.17 -20.23 -25.46
N SER A 38 -1.51 -19.31 -24.55
CA SER A 38 -1.73 -19.63 -23.14
C SER A 38 -3.10 -20.30 -22.96
N SER A 39 -3.19 -21.28 -22.06
CA SER A 39 -4.44 -22.00 -21.75
C SER A 39 -5.35 -21.21 -20.79
N ILE A 40 -5.27 -19.88 -20.79
CA ILE A 40 -6.03 -19.05 -19.87
C ILE A 40 -7.40 -18.74 -20.49
N ASP A 41 -8.46 -19.19 -19.84
CA ASP A 41 -9.82 -18.89 -20.25
C ASP A 41 -10.16 -17.42 -19.96
N GLY A 42 -10.23 -16.61 -21.02
CA GLY A 42 -10.56 -15.19 -20.89
C GLY A 42 -11.95 -14.90 -20.31
N ASN A 43 -12.87 -15.87 -20.36
CA ASN A 43 -14.20 -15.77 -19.76
C ASN A 43 -14.17 -15.88 -18.22
N MET A 44 -13.10 -16.45 -17.66
CA MET A 44 -12.95 -16.59 -16.21
C MET A 44 -12.44 -15.30 -15.54
N VAL A 45 -11.91 -14.36 -16.34
CA VAL A 45 -11.34 -13.11 -15.84
C VAL A 45 -12.39 -11.99 -15.97
N PRO A 46 -12.95 -11.51 -14.84
CA PRO A 46 -13.93 -10.43 -14.86
C PRO A 46 -13.28 -9.11 -15.33
N PRO A 47 -14.07 -8.16 -15.84
CA PRO A 47 -13.57 -6.83 -16.16
C PRO A 47 -13.02 -6.14 -14.91
N GLY A 48 -11.93 -5.40 -15.05
CA GLY A 48 -11.25 -4.71 -13.96
C GLY A 48 -10.53 -5.64 -12.97
N ALA A 49 -10.29 -6.91 -13.33
CA ALA A 49 -9.63 -7.88 -12.45
C ALA A 49 -8.29 -7.38 -11.91
N LEU A 50 -7.42 -6.85 -12.78
CA LEU A 50 -6.10 -6.34 -12.37
C LEU A 50 -6.23 -5.20 -11.36
N ILE A 51 -7.10 -4.24 -11.63
CA ILE A 51 -7.34 -3.08 -10.75
C ILE A 51 -7.83 -3.56 -9.38
N LYS A 52 -8.77 -4.50 -9.35
CA LYS A 52 -9.30 -5.09 -8.11
C LYS A 52 -8.23 -5.84 -7.32
N PHE A 53 -7.36 -6.58 -8.00
CA PHE A 53 -6.21 -7.24 -7.36
C PHE A 53 -5.27 -6.24 -6.71
N VAL A 54 -4.89 -5.17 -7.41
CA VAL A 54 -4.02 -4.12 -6.87
C VAL A 54 -4.70 -3.42 -5.68
N GLN A 55 -5.97 -3.06 -5.79
CA GLN A 55 -6.74 -2.46 -4.70
C GLN A 55 -6.78 -3.37 -3.45
N LYS A 56 -7.01 -4.67 -3.64
CA LYS A 56 -7.02 -5.64 -2.54
C LYS A 56 -5.62 -5.87 -1.95
N GLY A 57 -4.58 -5.85 -2.78
CA GLY A 57 -3.19 -5.92 -2.33
C GLY A 57 -2.81 -4.72 -1.45
N LEU A 58 -3.22 -3.51 -1.83
CA LEU A 58 -3.02 -2.31 -1.01
C LEU A 58 -3.76 -2.40 0.33
N GLN A 59 -5.04 -2.80 0.32
CA GLN A 59 -5.82 -3.03 1.54
C GLN A 59 -5.19 -4.10 2.44
N TYR A 60 -4.59 -5.14 1.85
CA TYR A 60 -3.89 -6.18 2.60
C TYR A 60 -2.64 -5.62 3.29
N MET A 61 -1.82 -4.84 2.58
CA MET A 61 -0.63 -4.21 3.19
C MET A 61 -1.00 -3.23 4.31
N GLU A 62 -2.07 -2.44 4.13
CA GLU A 62 -2.59 -1.57 5.19
C GLU A 62 -3.07 -2.38 6.40
N MET A 63 -3.77 -3.49 6.19
CA MET A 63 -4.20 -4.39 7.26
C MET A 63 -3.02 -5.04 7.99
N GLU A 64 -2.00 -5.51 7.26
CA GLU A 64 -0.79 -6.06 7.86
C GLU A 64 -0.06 -5.01 8.71
N ALA A 65 0.05 -3.77 8.22
CA ALA A 65 0.61 -2.66 8.98
C ALA A 65 -0.22 -2.34 10.23
N ASN A 66 -1.55 -2.40 10.14
CA ASN A 66 -2.45 -2.13 11.26
C ASN A 66 -2.41 -3.25 12.31
N LEU A 67 -2.29 -4.53 11.90
CA LEU A 67 -2.08 -5.67 12.78
C LEU A 67 -0.68 -5.64 13.42
N SER A 68 0.34 -5.25 12.64
CA SER A 68 1.71 -5.06 13.13
C SER A 68 1.78 -3.91 14.14
N ASN A 69 1.09 -2.80 13.88
CA ASN A 69 0.90 -1.71 14.84
C ASN A 69 0.06 -2.11 16.03
N CYS A 70 -0.87 -3.07 15.91
CA CYS A 70 -1.62 -3.60 17.04
C CYS A 70 -0.73 -4.47 17.94
N MET A 71 0.29 -5.17 17.39
CA MET A 71 1.33 -5.81 18.22
C MET A 71 2.27 -4.78 18.86
N PHE A 72 2.56 -3.66 18.20
CA PHE A 72 3.38 -2.58 18.79
C PHE A 72 2.62 -1.79 19.88
N TRP A 73 1.32 -1.52 19.68
CA TRP A 73 0.46 -0.81 20.63
C TRP A 73 -0.08 -1.70 21.75
N SER A 74 -0.24 -3.02 21.55
CA SER A 74 -0.58 -3.94 22.64
C SER A 74 0.59 -4.15 23.62
N GLY A 75 1.82 -3.84 23.22
CA GLY A 75 2.98 -3.77 24.11
C GLY A 75 3.23 -2.39 24.74
N CYS A 76 2.60 -1.33 24.23
CA CYS A 76 2.78 0.04 24.71
C CYS A 76 1.46 0.83 24.73
N LYS A 77 0.42 0.27 25.35
CA LYS A 77 -0.68 1.06 25.93
C LYS A 77 -0.38 1.44 27.37
N GLY A 78 0.90 1.71 27.64
CA GLY A 78 1.46 1.96 28.96
C GLY A 78 2.38 3.18 29.04
N ILE A 79 2.80 3.80 27.94
CA ILE A 79 3.58 5.04 28.00
C ILE A 79 3.35 5.95 26.78
N ALA A 80 3.07 7.21 27.09
CA ALA A 80 3.33 8.42 26.32
C ALA A 80 2.44 8.73 25.09
N GLY A 81 1.48 9.61 25.34
CA GLY A 81 0.81 10.40 24.32
C GLY A 81 -0.03 11.57 24.83
N ASP A 82 0.02 11.92 26.12
CA ASP A 82 -0.52 13.19 26.62
C ASP A 82 0.37 14.35 26.15
N ALA A 83 0.04 14.89 24.99
CA ALA A 83 0.52 16.19 24.54
C ALA A 83 -0.62 17.21 24.65
N GLU A 84 -1.15 17.41 25.86
CA GLU A 84 -1.94 18.61 26.18
C GLU A 84 -1.08 19.58 26.97
N GLY A 85 -0.84 20.73 26.34
CA GLY A 85 0.11 21.73 26.77
C GLY A 85 -0.15 22.29 28.17
N LYS A 86 0.93 22.46 28.92
CA LYS A 86 1.00 23.45 29.99
C LYS A 86 2.13 24.42 29.69
N LYS A 87 1.72 25.66 29.44
CA LYS A 87 2.59 26.82 29.35
C LYS A 87 3.38 26.96 30.64
N GLU A 88 4.67 27.11 30.42
CA GLU A 88 5.78 27.37 31.32
C GLU A 88 5.53 28.60 32.21
N GLU A 89 5.37 28.38 33.51
CA GLU A 89 5.32 29.43 34.54
C GLU A 89 6.71 29.57 35.18
N ARG A 90 7.36 30.66 34.79
CA ARG A 90 8.39 31.46 35.49
C ARG A 90 9.05 30.83 36.74
N GLU A 91 10.34 30.56 36.64
CA GLU A 91 11.31 30.92 37.70
C GLU A 91 12.60 31.42 37.06
N GLY A 92 12.76 32.75 37.03
CA GLY A 92 14.02 33.41 36.77
C GLY A 92 14.58 33.94 38.09
N LEU A 93 15.29 33.09 38.84
CA LEU A 93 16.12 33.53 39.96
C LEU A 93 17.50 33.91 39.40
N GLY A 94 17.63 35.17 38.97
CA GLY A 94 18.91 35.76 38.61
C GLY A 94 19.54 36.41 39.83
N GLU A 95 20.49 35.73 40.45
CA GLU A 95 21.39 36.32 41.45
C GLU A 95 22.34 37.34 40.79
N GLY A 96 22.55 38.47 41.46
CA GLY A 96 23.86 39.12 41.49
C GLY A 96 24.04 40.39 40.66
N LYS A 97 23.79 41.56 41.26
CA LYS A 97 24.76 42.67 41.23
C LYS A 97 24.87 43.33 42.59
N ARG A 98 26.09 43.26 43.11
CA ARG A 98 26.66 43.99 44.22
C ARG A 98 26.92 45.45 43.81
N GLU A 99 27.01 46.29 44.84
CA GLU A 99 27.91 47.47 44.96
C GLU A 99 27.46 48.85 44.45
N ILE A 100 27.54 49.77 45.44
CA ILE A 100 27.54 51.25 45.48
C ILE A 100 26.18 51.96 45.46
#